data_AF-A0AAU1VBV5-F1
#
_entry.id   AF-A0AAU1VBV5-F1
#
_cell.length_a   1.000
_cell.length_b   1.000
_cell.length_c   1.000
_cell.angle_alpha   90.00
_cell.angle_beta   90.00
_cell.angle_gamma   90.00
#
_symmetry.space_group_name_H-M   'P 1'
#
loop_
_entity.id
_entity.type
_entity.pdbx_description
1 polymer ?
#
loop_
_entity_poly.entity_id
_entity_poly.type
_entity_poly.pdbx_seq_one_letter_code
_entity_poly.pdbx_strand_id
1 'polypeptide(L)' 'MTGRRSPIERWDADRAGMLALPPVDPPAWWRMQTRIGRDHYVRVDTNDYSVHPDAIGRTVTVLTDNARSSRWRPAA' A
#
# COMPACT_ATOMS: atom_id res chain seq x y z
N MET A 1 -23.52 10.90 31.64
CA MET A 1 -22.09 11.15 31.94
C MET A 1 -21.26 10.07 31.27
N THR A 2 -20.74 10.28 30.07
CA THR A 2 -19.84 9.31 29.42
C THR A 2 -18.44 9.58 29.94
N GLY A 3 -18.02 8.79 30.93
CA GLY A 3 -16.68 8.88 31.51
C GLY A 3 -15.62 8.64 30.45
N ARG A 4 -14.64 9.54 30.39
CA ARG A 4 -13.47 9.45 29.52
C ARG A 4 -12.65 8.21 29.90
N ARG A 5 -12.94 7.07 29.24
CA ARG A 5 -12.10 5.87 29.31
C ARG A 5 -10.88 6.03 28.41
N SER A 6 -9.74 5.56 28.88
CA SER A 6 -8.53 5.46 28.07
C SER A 6 -8.73 4.43 26.94
N PRO A 7 -8.03 4.56 25.81
CA PRO A 7 -8.15 3.60 24.70
C PRO A 7 -7.94 2.14 25.12
N ILE A 8 -7.04 1.89 26.08
CA ILE A 8 -6.75 0.53 26.53
C ILE A 8 -7.89 -0.09 27.35
N GLU A 9 -8.64 0.71 28.11
CA GLU A 9 -9.79 0.24 28.90
C GLU A 9 -11.00 -0.11 28.03
N ARG A 10 -11.02 0.32 26.77
CA ARG A 10 -12.08 -0.04 25.80
C ARG A 10 -11.74 -1.27 24.96
N TRP A 11 -10.47 -1.67 24.96
CA TRP A 11 -9.95 -2.65 24.01
C TRP A 11 -10.64 -4.01 24.09
N ASP A 12 -10.86 -4.56 25.29
CA ASP A 12 -11.46 -5.89 25.43
C ASP A 12 -12.91 -5.92 24.92
N ALA A 13 -13.68 -4.87 25.17
CA ALA A 13 -15.05 -4.74 24.68
C ALA A 13 -15.09 -4.58 23.16
N ASP A 14 -14.23 -3.72 22.60
CA ASP A 14 -14.13 -3.52 21.15
C ASP A 14 -13.66 -4.82 20.46
N ARG A 15 -12.66 -5.51 21.00
CA ARG A 15 -12.13 -6.79 20.48
C ARG A 15 -13.19 -7.89 20.50
N ALA A 16 -14.00 -7.99 21.56
CA ALA A 16 -15.05 -9.00 21.65
C ALA A 16 -16.14 -8.84 20.57
N GLY A 17 -16.31 -7.63 20.03
CA GLY A 17 -17.24 -7.36 18.93
C GLY A 17 -16.65 -7.48 17.52
N MET A 18 -15.35 -7.72 17.36
CA MET A 18 -14.71 -7.83 16.04
C MET A 18 -15.04 -9.15 15.36
N LEU A 19 -15.22 -9.10 14.03
CA LEU A 19 -15.36 -10.29 13.20
C LEU A 19 -14.01 -10.97 13.00
N ALA A 20 -14.04 -12.28 12.73
CA ALA A 20 -12.86 -13.01 12.30
C ALA A 20 -12.31 -12.41 11.00
N LEU A 21 -10.98 -12.30 10.92
CA LEU A 21 -10.32 -11.90 9.68
C LEU A 21 -10.56 -12.94 8.58
N PRO A 22 -10.73 -12.53 7.32
CA PRO A 22 -10.66 -13.45 6.19
C PRO A 22 -9.37 -14.29 6.24
N PRO A 23 -9.38 -15.57 5.81
CA PRO A 23 -8.20 -16.44 5.82
C PRO A 23 -7.20 -16.11 4.69
N VAL A 24 -7.18 -14.87 4.24
CA VAL A 24 -6.29 -14.37 3.18
C VAL A 24 -5.63 -13.12 3.71
N ASP A 25 -4.30 -13.05 3.54
CA ASP A 25 -3.55 -11.88 3.94
C ASP A 25 -4.01 -10.67 3.11
N PRO A 26 -4.16 -9.49 3.74
CA PRO A 26 -4.35 -8.26 2.99
C PRO A 26 -3.14 -8.05 2.06
N PRO A 27 -3.35 -7.53 0.84
CA PRO A 27 -2.25 -7.27 -0.07
C PRO A 27 -1.25 -6.30 0.59
N ALA A 28 0.02 -6.70 0.66
CA ALA A 28 1.12 -5.85 1.15
C ALA A 28 1.49 -4.72 0.19
N TRP A 29 0.75 -4.58 -0.92
CA TRP A 29 1.06 -3.68 -2.01
C TRP A 29 -0.10 -2.73 -2.29
N TRP A 30 0.25 -1.50 -2.66
CA TRP A 30 -0.70 -0.58 -3.25
C TRP A 30 -0.70 -0.68 -4.77
N ARG A 31 -1.89 -0.58 -5.35
CA ARG A 31 -2.12 -0.55 -6.79
C ARG A 31 -2.65 0.80 -7.22
N MET A 32 -2.05 1.37 -8.25
CA MET A 32 -2.70 2.43 -9.01
C MET A 32 -2.56 2.18 -10.51
N GLN A 33 -3.48 2.75 -11.26
CA GLN A 33 -3.42 2.76 -12.71
C GLN A 33 -3.32 4.22 -13.17
N THR A 34 -2.31 4.51 -13.98
CA THR A 34 -2.08 5.87 -14.47
C THR A 34 -1.61 5.86 -15.92
N ARG A 35 -1.85 6.96 -16.63
CA ARG A 35 -1.31 7.18 -17.97
C ARG A 35 0.05 7.85 -17.84
N ILE A 36 1.07 7.33 -18.53
CA ILE A 36 2.40 7.93 -18.53
C ILE A 36 2.38 9.23 -19.33
N GLY A 37 2.74 10.32 -18.65
CA GLY A 37 2.90 11.65 -19.25
C GLY A 37 4.17 11.72 -20.12
N ARG A 38 4.30 12.82 -20.88
CA ARG A 38 5.48 13.09 -21.73
C ARG A 38 6.79 13.21 -20.94
N ASP A 39 6.67 13.52 -19.67
CA ASP A 39 7.76 13.64 -18.71
C ASP A 39 8.28 12.27 -18.25
N HIS A 40 7.66 11.16 -18.65
CA HIS A 40 8.12 9.79 -18.37
C HIS A 40 8.35 9.49 -16.86
N TYR A 41 7.64 10.18 -15.96
CA TYR A 41 7.67 9.92 -14.53
C TYR A 41 6.33 9.41 -14.01
N VAL A 42 6.39 8.66 -12.91
CA VAL A 42 5.24 8.32 -12.08
C VAL A 42 5.53 8.72 -10.63
N ARG A 43 4.62 9.52 -10.07
CA ARG A 43 4.61 9.86 -8.64
C ARG A 43 4.04 8.69 -7.84
N VAL A 44 4.81 8.16 -6.90
CA VAL A 44 4.32 7.26 -5.85
C VAL A 44 4.68 7.90 -4.50
N ASP A 45 3.65 8.24 -3.73
CA ASP A 45 3.77 9.07 -2.53
C ASP A 45 4.53 10.38 -2.81
N THR A 46 5.68 10.57 -2.18
CA THR A 46 6.54 11.76 -2.32
C THR A 46 7.69 11.55 -3.32
N ASN A 47 7.72 10.42 -4.02
CA ASN A 47 8.83 10.06 -4.92
C ASN A 47 8.37 10.02 -6.38
N ASP A 48 9.21 10.55 -7.27
CA ASP A 48 9.02 10.46 -8.73
C ASP A 48 9.94 9.36 -9.29
N TYR A 49 9.34 8.34 -9.87
CA TYR A 49 10.05 7.21 -10.49
C TYR A 49 10.09 7.39 -12.00
N SER A 50 11.27 7.27 -12.59
CA SER A 50 11.43 7.26 -14.03
C SER A 50 10.82 6.00 -14.64
N VAL A 51 10.20 6.16 -15.80
CA VAL A 51 9.64 5.11 -16.64
C VAL A 51 10.30 5.18 -18.00
N HIS A 52 10.43 4.04 -18.68
CA HIS A 52 10.97 4.01 -20.04
C HIS A 52 10.11 4.89 -20.99
N PRO A 53 10.71 5.78 -21.81
CA PRO A 53 9.96 6.67 -22.71
C PRO A 53 8.99 5.97 -23.67
N ASP A 54 9.23 4.71 -24.04
CA ASP A 54 8.29 3.92 -24.88
C ASP A 54 6.92 3.71 -24.24
N ALA A 55 6.82 3.91 -22.92
CA ALA A 55 5.56 3.84 -22.19
C ALA A 55 4.75 5.15 -22.25
N ILE A 56 5.30 6.25 -22.77
CA ILE A 56 4.59 7.53 -22.91
C ILE A 56 3.25 7.32 -23.62
N GLY A 57 2.17 7.84 -23.04
CA GLY A 57 0.82 7.68 -23.56
C GLY A 57 0.22 6.28 -23.38
N ARG A 58 0.91 5.35 -22.70
CA ARG A 58 0.33 4.07 -22.30
C ARG A 58 -0.25 4.18 -20.89
N THR A 59 -1.28 3.40 -20.65
CA THR A 59 -1.80 3.18 -19.30
C THR A 59 -0.99 2.05 -18.67
N VAL A 60 -0.43 2.28 -17.49
CA VAL A 60 0.36 1.30 -16.75
C VAL A 60 -0.30 0.97 -15.42
N THR A 61 -0.07 -0.25 -14.94
CA THR A 61 -0.36 -0.62 -13.55
C THR A 61 0.90 -0.47 -12.73
N VAL A 62 0.82 0.29 -11.65
CA VAL A 62 1.90 0.52 -10.70
C VAL A 62 1.60 -0.30 -9.46
N LEU A 63 2.56 -1.14 -9.08
CA LEU A 63 2.53 -1.94 -7.86
C LEU A 63 3.64 -1.42 -6.96
N THR A 64 3.30 -0.95 -5.75
CA THR A 64 4.27 -0.53 -4.75
C THR A 64 4.12 -1.39 -3.51
N ASP A 65 5.22 -1.79 -2.90
CA ASP A 65 5.27 -2.58 -1.67
C ASP A 65 6.07 -1.80 -0.63
N ASN A 66 5.47 -1.54 0.53
CA ASN A 66 6.14 -0.85 1.64
C ASN A 66 6.68 -1.83 2.71
N ALA A 67 6.33 -3.11 2.62
CA ALA A 67 6.68 -4.12 3.59
C ALA A 67 8.14 -4.59 3.46
N ARG A 68 8.83 -4.20 2.38
CA ARG A 68 10.13 -4.77 2.04
C ARG A 68 11.09 -3.73 1.45
N SER A 69 12.03 -3.24 2.26
CA SER A 69 13.35 -2.90 1.74
C SER A 69 13.97 -4.21 1.25
N SER A 70 13.77 -4.54 -0.02
CA SER A 70 14.22 -5.81 -0.58
C SER A 70 15.74 -5.88 -0.53
N ARG A 71 16.28 -6.58 0.47
CA ARG A 71 17.58 -7.25 0.33
C ARG A 71 17.44 -8.18 -0.88
N TRP A 72 17.95 -7.74 -2.02
CA TRP A 72 18.03 -8.54 -3.23
C TRP A 72 18.79 -9.84 -2.90
N ARG A 73 18.14 -10.99 -3.11
CA ARG A 73 18.82 -12.28 -3.19
C ARG A 73 18.66 -12.79 -4.61
N PRO A 74 19.75 -13.05 -5.35
CA PRO A 74 19.64 -13.69 -6.65
C PRO A 74 19.05 -15.09 -6.46
N ALA A 75 18.17 -15.48 -7.38
CA ALA A 75 17.82 -16.88 -7.56
C ALA A 75 19.06 -17.64 -8.05
N ALA A 76 19.35 -18.76 -7.39
CA ALA A 76 20.31 -19.75 -7.87
C ALA A 76 19.65 -20.63 -8.94
#